data_AF-A0A150F7B3-F1
#
_entry.id   AF-A0A150F7B3-F1
#
_cell.length_a   1.000
_cell.length_b   1.000
_cell.length_c   1.000
_cell.angle_alpha   90.00
_cell.angle_beta   90.00
_cell.angle_gamma   90.00
#
_symmetry.space_group_name_H-M   'P 1'
#
loop_
_entity.id
_entity.type
_entity.pdbx_description
1 polymer ?
#
loop_
_entity_poly.entity_id
_entity_poly.type
_entity_poly.pdbx_seq_one_letter_code
_entity_poly.pdbx_strand_id
1 'polypeptide(L)'
;MPLSAVTGKLVMVMADGSRFIKDVEITDKVEGITQYILSAEEMRHYGDVRAELNLYYANKQALSVHKFSFTIDKALIDTDIVPLAEYYIDDFEELRQQINDLYDEAVETIEELRKKFEDLENIETKEGAQEKADKALTDSKAYTDDHADRTDNPHAVTKDQIGLNNVDNVKQAPLDQFRAHDSNSIRHTSQVEKDKWNGSQLFKLTQDTGAAKYMTGVDFNTVTDTGFYYMSGATTALNAPVNNNGYLLVHNYSTYAYQEYATYSSSDSTSSGRRKFMRNKVASSDSWTSWREFESVEGSQAKVDAHANRTDIHVVQADKDKWNSPWVATWNNVTLINGAQQNAGYPFKFSVANNEIKLRGTFGSLPAAGTTVAKFTYKTTQLVDFVVPTIGSYGTARFAFTTDGELRFDGLSATDSASVTRVSFNIGIPLW
;
A
#
# COMPACT_ATOMS: atom_id res chain seq x y z
N MET A 1 99.64 -73.25 99.54
CA MET A 1 98.75 -74.37 99.11
C MET A 1 98.40 -74.09 97.66
N PRO A 2 98.64 -75.00 96.70
CA PRO A 2 98.26 -74.77 95.30
C PRO A 2 96.75 -74.52 95.18
N LEU A 3 96.35 -73.47 94.45
CA LEU A 3 94.95 -73.00 94.36
C LEU A 3 94.29 -73.35 93.02
N SER A 4 94.76 -74.41 92.35
CA SER A 4 94.19 -74.90 91.10
C SER A 4 92.76 -75.44 91.33
N ALA A 5 91.77 -74.85 90.66
CA ALA A 5 90.33 -75.16 90.77
C ALA A 5 89.68 -74.81 92.13
N VAL A 6 90.22 -73.78 92.79
CA VAL A 6 89.67 -73.18 93.99
C VAL A 6 89.16 -71.78 93.63
N THR A 7 88.08 -71.32 94.26
CA THR A 7 87.67 -69.91 94.25
C THR A 7 87.85 -69.33 95.66
N GLY A 8 88.43 -68.14 95.74
CA GLY A 8 88.60 -67.43 97.01
C GLY A 8 87.54 -66.36 97.17
N LYS A 9 86.80 -66.38 98.28
CA LYS A 9 85.99 -65.24 98.73
C LYS A 9 86.63 -64.63 99.98
N LEU A 10 86.99 -63.36 99.88
CA LEU A 10 87.46 -62.56 100.99
C LEU A 10 86.26 -61.90 101.66
N VAL A 11 86.04 -62.22 102.93
CA VAL A 11 85.05 -61.58 103.78
C VAL A 11 85.77 -60.62 104.70
N MET A 12 85.41 -59.34 104.68
CA MET A 12 85.96 -58.31 105.55
C MET A 12 84.86 -57.69 106.37
N VAL A 13 85.10 -57.54 107.67
CA VAL A 13 84.27 -56.80 108.60
C VAL A 13 85.10 -55.65 109.14
N MET A 14 84.72 -54.43 108.80
CA MET A 14 85.43 -53.21 109.16
C MET A 14 85.11 -52.79 110.60
N ALA A 15 85.88 -51.87 111.17
CA ALA A 15 85.72 -51.43 112.57
C ALA A 15 84.37 -50.74 112.85
N ASP A 16 83.76 -50.14 111.84
CA ASP A 16 82.42 -49.51 111.90
C ASP A 16 81.26 -50.49 111.68
N GLY A 17 81.55 -51.78 111.48
CA GLY A 17 80.56 -52.84 111.26
C GLY A 17 80.23 -53.14 109.80
N SER A 18 80.78 -52.39 108.84
CA SER A 18 80.58 -52.65 107.40
C SER A 18 81.12 -54.02 107.00
N ARG A 19 80.41 -54.72 106.10
CA ARG A 19 80.79 -56.06 105.64
C ARG A 19 80.92 -56.12 104.13
N PHE A 20 82.09 -56.54 103.67
CA PHE A 20 82.40 -56.77 102.27
C PHE A 20 82.65 -58.26 102.03
N ILE A 21 82.04 -58.83 101.00
CA ILE A 21 82.31 -60.20 100.53
C ILE A 21 82.71 -60.09 99.07
N LYS A 22 83.97 -60.34 98.77
CA LYS A 22 84.55 -60.09 97.45
C LYS A 22 85.28 -61.31 96.94
N ASP A 23 85.23 -61.50 95.62
CA ASP A 23 86.01 -62.55 95.00
C ASP A 23 87.47 -62.12 94.92
N VAL A 24 88.36 -63.06 95.19
CA VAL A 24 89.80 -62.83 95.20
C VAL A 24 90.41 -63.38 93.92
N GLU A 25 91.29 -62.61 93.32
CA GLU A 25 92.00 -63.03 92.13
C GLU A 25 93.17 -63.95 92.48
N ILE A 26 93.20 -65.14 91.87
CA ILE A 26 94.30 -66.09 92.03
C ILE A 26 95.33 -65.81 90.95
N THR A 27 96.40 -65.12 91.33
CA THR A 27 97.45 -64.66 90.41
C THR A 27 98.51 -65.73 90.15
N ASP A 28 98.85 -66.55 91.14
CA ASP A 28 99.71 -67.73 90.95
C ASP A 28 99.04 -68.98 91.54
N LYS A 29 98.53 -69.81 90.62
CA LYS A 29 97.80 -71.04 90.98
C LYS A 29 98.71 -72.13 91.55
N VAL A 30 100.00 -72.14 91.23
CA VAL A 30 100.94 -73.21 91.62
C VAL A 30 101.53 -72.93 92.99
N GLU A 31 102.03 -71.72 93.20
CA GLU A 31 102.58 -71.29 94.50
C GLU A 31 101.48 -70.91 95.51
N GLY A 32 100.25 -70.72 95.04
CA GLY A 32 99.09 -70.45 95.89
C GLY A 32 99.03 -69.00 96.36
N ILE A 33 99.39 -68.07 95.48
CA ILE A 33 99.36 -66.64 95.74
C ILE A 33 98.03 -66.09 95.22
N THR A 34 97.34 -65.38 96.11
CA THR A 34 96.12 -64.64 95.80
C THR A 34 96.36 -63.17 96.08
N GLN A 35 95.86 -62.31 95.21
CA GLN A 35 95.91 -60.88 95.41
C GLN A 35 94.50 -60.33 95.58
N TYR A 36 94.34 -59.49 96.59
CA TYR A 36 93.18 -58.61 96.69
C TYR A 36 93.67 -57.18 96.85
N ILE A 37 93.08 -56.28 96.07
CA ILE A 37 93.35 -54.85 96.12
C ILE A 37 92.14 -54.22 96.78
N LEU A 38 92.34 -53.58 97.94
CA LEU A 38 91.27 -52.83 98.60
C LEU A 38 90.81 -51.69 97.68
N SER A 39 89.50 -51.58 97.53
CA SER A 39 88.86 -50.50 96.80
C SER A 39 88.91 -49.18 97.57
N ALA A 40 88.71 -48.07 96.86
CA ALA A 40 88.64 -46.74 97.47
C ALA A 40 87.51 -46.61 98.51
N GLU A 41 86.47 -47.43 98.43
CA GLU A 41 85.38 -47.48 99.41
C GLU A 41 85.80 -48.24 100.67
N GLU A 42 86.41 -49.43 100.52
CA GLU A 42 86.91 -50.22 101.66
C GLU A 42 87.98 -49.47 102.46
N MET A 43 88.84 -48.68 101.80
CA MET A 43 89.86 -47.87 102.48
C MET A 43 89.30 -46.70 103.32
N ARG A 44 88.01 -46.35 103.18
CA ARG A 44 87.37 -45.29 103.98
C ARG A 44 86.94 -45.74 105.38
N HIS A 45 86.95 -47.05 105.64
CA HIS A 45 86.52 -47.62 106.91
C HIS A 45 87.72 -47.84 107.85
N TYR A 46 88.08 -46.80 108.60
CA TYR A 46 89.27 -46.78 109.46
C TYR A 46 89.12 -47.64 110.73
N GLY A 47 90.22 -48.29 111.15
CA GLY A 47 90.29 -49.12 112.35
C GLY A 47 90.63 -50.59 112.07
N ASP A 48 90.39 -51.46 113.04
CA ASP A 48 90.70 -52.88 112.93
C ASP A 48 89.69 -53.61 112.02
N VAL A 49 90.19 -54.14 110.91
CA VAL A 49 89.42 -54.98 109.99
C VAL A 49 89.63 -56.44 110.37
N ARG A 50 88.52 -57.15 110.57
CA ARG A 50 88.50 -58.62 110.72
C ARG A 50 88.24 -59.23 109.37
N ALA A 51 89.24 -59.90 108.81
CA ALA A 51 89.17 -60.53 107.51
C ALA A 51 89.18 -62.05 107.62
N GLU A 52 88.46 -62.68 106.70
CA GLU A 52 88.34 -64.12 106.58
C GLU A 52 88.39 -64.49 105.09
N LEU A 53 89.51 -65.08 104.67
CA LEU A 53 89.63 -65.66 103.34
C LEU A 53 89.06 -67.08 103.37
N ASN A 54 87.95 -67.25 102.69
CA ASN A 54 87.29 -68.53 102.50
C ASN A 54 87.67 -69.09 101.12
N LEU A 55 88.35 -70.23 101.10
CA LEU A 55 88.70 -70.93 99.88
C LEU A 55 87.72 -72.08 99.66
N TYR A 56 87.10 -72.15 98.48
CA TYR A 56 86.12 -73.19 98.11
C TYR A 56 86.62 -74.01 96.93
N TYR A 57 86.39 -75.32 96.96
CA TYR A 57 86.49 -76.14 95.74
C TYR A 57 85.39 -75.76 94.76
N ALA A 58 85.59 -76.06 93.47
CA ALA A 58 84.59 -75.84 92.42
C ALA A 58 83.20 -76.47 92.72
N ASN A 59 83.11 -77.48 93.58
CA ASN A 59 81.85 -78.07 94.07
C ASN A 59 81.23 -77.33 95.29
N LYS A 60 81.77 -76.16 95.66
CA LYS A 60 81.37 -75.30 96.78
C LYS A 60 81.63 -75.84 98.20
N GLN A 61 82.41 -76.91 98.37
CA GLN A 61 82.89 -77.31 99.71
C GLN A 61 84.02 -76.39 100.20
N ALA A 62 83.90 -75.90 101.45
CA ALA A 62 84.91 -75.06 102.08
C ALA A 62 86.19 -75.86 102.36
N LEU A 63 87.30 -75.43 101.77
CA LEU A 63 88.60 -76.10 101.84
C LEU A 63 89.41 -75.61 103.03
N SER A 64 89.55 -74.29 103.16
CA SER A 64 90.30 -73.68 104.25
C SER A 64 89.78 -72.27 104.51
N VAL A 65 89.76 -71.91 105.79
CA VAL A 65 89.34 -70.59 106.26
C VAL A 65 90.53 -69.97 106.99
N HIS A 66 91.10 -68.93 106.38
CA HIS A 66 92.19 -68.19 106.98
C HIS A 66 91.65 -66.88 107.54
N LYS A 67 91.65 -66.78 108.87
CA LYS A 67 91.27 -65.55 109.58
C LYS A 67 92.51 -64.73 109.85
N PHE A 68 92.45 -63.47 109.48
CA PHE A 68 93.51 -62.50 109.73
C PHE A 68 92.89 -61.14 110.03
N SER A 69 93.65 -60.29 110.69
CA SER A 69 93.26 -58.91 110.94
C SER A 69 94.35 -57.99 110.43
N PHE A 70 93.92 -56.87 109.90
CA PHE A 70 94.80 -55.77 109.55
C PHE A 70 94.12 -54.47 109.96
N THR A 71 94.91 -53.46 110.29
CA THR A 71 94.42 -52.16 110.72
C THR A 71 94.54 -51.17 109.57
N ILE A 72 93.50 -50.38 109.33
CA ILE A 72 93.54 -49.25 108.42
C ILE A 72 93.72 -47.99 109.27
N ASP A 73 94.94 -47.44 109.25
CA ASP A 73 95.29 -46.26 110.02
C ASP A 73 94.70 -44.97 109.42
N LYS A 74 94.29 -44.07 110.30
CA LYS A 74 93.77 -42.76 109.91
C LYS A 74 94.91 -41.75 109.75
N ALA A 75 95.00 -41.09 108.59
CA ALA A 75 95.99 -40.05 108.32
C ALA A 75 95.54 -38.68 108.86
N LEU A 76 96.50 -37.82 109.26
CA LEU A 76 96.29 -36.54 109.96
C LEU A 76 95.50 -35.44 109.19
N ILE A 77 95.21 -35.63 107.90
CA ILE A 77 94.50 -34.65 107.05
C ILE A 77 92.95 -34.79 107.13
N ASP A 78 92.43 -35.90 107.65
CA ASP A 78 90.98 -36.18 107.68
C ASP A 78 90.37 -35.97 109.08
N THR A 79 90.26 -34.71 109.51
CA THR A 79 89.48 -34.33 110.71
C THR A 79 88.15 -33.72 110.29
N ASP A 80 87.23 -34.58 109.83
CA ASP A 80 85.76 -34.50 109.95
C ASP A 80 85.15 -35.35 108.82
N ILE A 81 84.59 -36.52 109.15
CA ILE A 81 83.48 -37.25 108.48
C ILE A 81 83.39 -38.67 109.10
N VAL A 82 82.14 -39.10 109.33
CA VAL A 82 81.71 -40.42 109.84
C VAL A 82 81.46 -41.38 108.68
N PRO A 83 81.86 -42.66 108.75
CA PRO A 83 81.29 -43.72 107.91
C PRO A 83 80.06 -44.39 108.56
N LEU A 84 79.06 -44.68 107.73
CA LEU A 84 77.88 -45.51 108.04
C LEU A 84 78.17 -46.97 107.66
N ALA A 85 77.59 -47.92 108.39
CA ALA A 85 77.75 -49.34 108.10
C ALA A 85 76.98 -49.74 106.81
N GLU A 86 77.67 -50.33 105.82
CA GLU A 86 77.10 -50.86 104.57
C GLU A 86 77.33 -52.38 104.39
N TYR A 87 76.45 -53.04 103.62
CA TYR A 87 76.47 -54.48 103.32
C TYR A 87 76.34 -54.71 101.80
N TYR A 88 77.40 -55.17 101.13
CA TYR A 88 77.49 -55.22 99.65
C TYR A 88 77.91 -56.62 99.14
N ILE A 89 77.23 -57.14 98.10
CA ILE A 89 77.50 -58.45 97.43
C ILE A 89 77.31 -58.28 95.90
N ASP A 90 78.36 -58.53 95.09
CA ASP A 90 78.38 -58.27 93.63
C ASP A 90 77.52 -59.23 92.75
N ASP A 91 77.33 -60.50 93.13
CA ASP A 91 76.74 -61.54 92.23
C ASP A 91 75.27 -61.29 91.78
N PHE A 92 74.55 -60.32 92.36
CA PHE A 92 73.13 -60.09 92.09
C PHE A 92 72.84 -59.03 91.02
N GLU A 93 73.77 -58.11 90.73
CA GLU A 93 73.57 -57.07 89.71
C GLU A 93 73.78 -57.60 88.27
N GLU A 94 74.73 -58.53 88.05
CA GLU A 94 74.98 -59.09 86.72
C GLU A 94 73.80 -59.92 86.16
N LEU A 95 73.13 -60.69 87.02
CA LEU A 95 71.96 -61.51 86.61
C LEU A 95 70.79 -60.65 86.13
N ARG A 96 70.63 -59.45 86.70
CA ARG A 96 69.54 -58.53 86.35
C ARG A 96 69.69 -57.97 84.95
N GLN A 97 70.92 -57.73 84.50
CA GLN A 97 71.18 -57.17 83.17
C GLN A 97 70.84 -58.17 82.05
N GLN A 98 71.26 -59.44 82.19
CA GLN A 98 71.01 -60.46 81.16
C GLN A 98 69.53 -60.78 80.94
N ILE A 99 68.69 -60.68 81.98
CA ILE A 99 67.24 -60.89 81.87
C ILE A 99 66.57 -59.76 81.08
N ASN A 100 67.05 -58.52 81.21
CA ASN A 100 66.48 -57.38 80.50
C ASN A 100 66.81 -57.43 79.00
N ASP A 101 68.05 -57.79 78.64
CA ASP A 101 68.48 -57.84 77.24
C ASP A 101 67.69 -58.92 76.45
N LEU A 102 67.40 -60.07 77.07
CA LEU A 102 66.58 -61.13 76.45
C LEU A 102 65.10 -60.72 76.30
N TYR A 103 64.59 -59.90 77.22
CA TYR A 103 63.23 -59.38 77.15
C TYR A 103 63.06 -58.40 75.99
N ASP A 104 64.03 -57.52 75.77
CA ASP A 104 63.98 -56.52 74.70
C ASP A 104 64.03 -57.18 73.30
N GLU A 105 64.84 -58.22 73.10
CA GLU A 105 64.95 -58.95 71.82
C GLU A 105 63.65 -59.72 71.49
N ALA A 106 62.96 -60.27 72.49
CA ALA A 106 61.67 -60.94 72.31
C ALA A 106 60.54 -59.96 71.94
N VAL A 107 60.58 -58.72 72.43
CA VAL A 107 59.59 -57.69 72.09
C VAL A 107 59.77 -57.23 70.64
N GLU A 108 61.01 -57.02 70.19
CA GLU A 108 61.31 -56.55 68.83
C GLU A 108 60.86 -57.56 67.76
N THR A 109 61.12 -58.84 67.98
CA THR A 109 60.71 -59.91 67.06
C THR A 109 59.19 -60.09 66.94
N ILE A 110 58.43 -59.83 68.03
CA ILE A 110 56.97 -59.87 68.01
C ILE A 110 56.38 -58.68 67.24
N GLU A 111 56.99 -57.49 67.35
CA GLU A 111 56.54 -56.30 66.62
C GLU A 111 56.79 -56.40 65.09
N GLU A 112 57.91 -56.99 64.65
CA GLU A 112 58.13 -57.25 63.22
C GLU A 112 57.09 -58.24 62.63
N LEU A 113 56.71 -59.28 63.39
CA LEU A 113 55.68 -60.23 62.96
C LEU A 113 54.32 -59.55 62.87
N ARG A 114 53.95 -58.70 63.84
CA ARG A 114 52.71 -57.90 63.79
C ARG A 114 52.60 -57.09 62.50
N LYS A 115 53.67 -56.40 62.13
CA LYS A 115 53.71 -55.55 60.94
C LYS A 115 53.52 -56.34 59.64
N LYS A 116 54.05 -57.57 59.55
CA LYS A 116 53.82 -58.45 58.39
C LYS A 116 52.39 -59.00 58.32
N PHE A 117 51.69 -59.11 59.45
CA PHE A 117 50.29 -59.52 59.48
C PHE A 117 49.31 -58.39 59.10
N GLU A 118 49.68 -57.11 59.29
CA GLU A 118 48.87 -55.97 58.84
C GLU A 118 48.68 -55.93 57.30
N ASP A 119 49.70 -56.33 56.53
CA ASP A 119 49.63 -56.34 55.05
C ASP A 119 48.70 -57.42 54.50
N LEU A 120 48.43 -58.48 55.27
CA LEU A 120 47.49 -59.55 54.88
C LEU A 120 46.03 -59.08 54.93
N GLU A 121 45.70 -58.12 55.80
CA GLU A 121 44.36 -57.52 55.86
C GLU A 121 44.07 -56.60 54.65
N ASN A 122 45.09 -56.19 53.91
CA ASN A 122 44.97 -55.36 52.70
C ASN A 122 44.84 -56.17 51.40
N ILE A 123 44.81 -57.51 51.48
CA ILE A 123 44.69 -58.38 50.31
C ILE A 123 43.22 -58.53 49.93
N GLU A 124 42.88 -58.14 48.69
CA GLU A 124 41.54 -58.32 48.12
C GLU A 124 41.08 -59.77 48.23
N THR A 125 39.88 -59.97 48.79
CA THR A 125 39.32 -61.30 48.99
C THR A 125 38.47 -61.71 47.81
N LYS A 126 38.19 -63.02 47.69
CA LYS A 126 37.26 -63.52 46.66
C LYS A 126 35.85 -62.91 46.81
N GLU A 127 35.45 -62.62 48.05
CA GLU A 127 34.16 -62.00 48.38
C GLU A 127 34.16 -60.52 47.99
N GLY A 128 35.20 -59.75 48.33
CA GLY A 128 35.31 -58.34 47.93
C GLY A 128 35.38 -58.14 46.40
N ALA A 129 36.01 -59.08 45.69
CA ALA A 129 35.98 -59.11 44.22
C ALA A 129 34.56 -59.38 43.67
N GLN A 130 33.79 -60.27 44.32
CA GLN A 130 32.40 -60.55 43.95
C GLN A 130 31.50 -59.33 44.22
N GLU A 131 31.64 -58.66 45.35
CA GLU A 131 30.89 -57.44 45.67
C GLU A 131 31.14 -56.32 44.65
N LYS A 132 32.38 -56.13 44.21
CA LYS A 132 32.71 -55.17 43.13
C LYS A 132 32.09 -55.57 41.79
N ALA A 133 32.07 -56.86 41.47
CA ALA A 133 31.44 -57.36 40.25
C ALA A 133 29.91 -57.17 40.29
N ASP A 134 29.27 -57.46 41.43
CA ASP A 134 27.84 -57.28 41.63
C ASP A 134 27.45 -55.80 41.60
N LYS A 135 28.29 -54.93 42.18
CA LYS A 135 28.10 -53.48 42.08
C LYS A 135 28.20 -53.00 40.63
N ALA A 136 29.20 -53.46 39.88
CA ALA A 136 29.34 -53.10 38.48
C ALA A 136 28.15 -53.60 37.64
N LEU A 137 27.66 -54.81 37.92
CA LEU A 137 26.47 -55.36 37.27
C LEU A 137 25.22 -54.53 37.59
N THR A 138 25.08 -54.12 38.85
CA THR A 138 23.98 -53.27 39.32
C THR A 138 24.03 -51.89 38.68
N ASP A 139 25.19 -51.23 38.69
CA ASP A 139 25.40 -49.92 38.08
C ASP A 139 25.15 -49.96 36.57
N SER A 140 25.60 -51.03 35.89
CA SER A 140 25.37 -51.24 34.47
C SER A 140 23.89 -51.44 34.17
N LYS A 141 23.19 -52.24 34.97
CA LYS A 141 21.75 -52.47 34.80
C LYS A 141 20.96 -51.19 35.00
N ALA A 142 21.32 -50.40 36.02
CA ALA A 142 20.73 -49.09 36.26
C ALA A 142 20.93 -48.16 35.06
N TYR A 143 22.14 -48.07 34.50
CA TYR A 143 22.41 -47.26 33.31
C TYR A 143 21.62 -47.71 32.07
N THR A 144 21.48 -49.01 31.85
CA THR A 144 20.75 -49.54 30.69
C THR A 144 19.25 -49.37 30.83
N ASP A 145 18.71 -49.55 32.02
CA ASP A 145 17.30 -49.32 32.31
C ASP A 145 17.00 -47.81 32.15
N ASP A 146 17.87 -46.94 32.68
CA ASP A 146 17.81 -45.49 32.45
C ASP A 146 17.78 -45.14 30.97
N HIS A 147 18.62 -45.75 30.13
CA HIS A 147 18.62 -45.48 28.69
C HIS A 147 17.45 -46.10 27.92
N ALA A 148 16.94 -47.26 28.31
CA ALA A 148 15.76 -47.87 27.71
C ALA A 148 14.50 -47.03 28.00
N ASP A 149 14.48 -46.42 29.18
CA ASP A 149 13.44 -45.50 29.62
C ASP A 149 13.65 -44.06 29.12
N ARG A 150 14.82 -43.76 28.52
CA ARG A 150 15.02 -42.46 27.88
C ARG A 150 13.97 -42.30 26.80
N THR A 151 13.37 -41.12 26.80
CA THR A 151 12.46 -40.65 25.76
C THR A 151 12.92 -39.28 25.23
N ASP A 152 14.14 -38.88 25.60
CA ASP A 152 14.71 -37.57 25.31
C ASP A 152 15.33 -37.50 23.92
N ASN A 153 14.46 -37.00 23.05
CA ASN A 153 14.65 -36.09 21.93
C ASN A 153 15.51 -36.48 20.70
N PRO A 154 14.88 -37.19 19.75
CA PRO A 154 13.66 -37.90 20.07
C PRO A 154 13.70 -39.38 19.75
N HIS A 155 13.90 -40.12 20.84
CA HIS A 155 13.23 -41.39 21.10
C HIS A 155 11.80 -41.42 20.56
N ALA A 156 11.62 -42.08 19.41
CA ALA A 156 10.36 -42.61 18.90
C ALA A 156 9.12 -41.72 19.05
N VAL A 157 9.30 -40.39 19.08
CA VAL A 157 8.18 -39.47 19.29
C VAL A 157 7.26 -39.55 18.08
N THR A 158 5.99 -39.81 18.33
CA THR A 158 4.94 -39.82 17.32
C THR A 158 4.62 -38.39 16.92
N LYS A 159 4.00 -38.22 15.74
CA LYS A 159 3.54 -36.92 15.27
C LYS A 159 2.64 -36.23 16.28
N ASP A 160 1.78 -37.01 16.95
CA ASP A 160 0.94 -36.54 18.05
C ASP A 160 1.80 -36.00 19.20
N GLN A 161 2.87 -36.70 19.58
CA GLN A 161 3.79 -36.27 20.63
C GLN A 161 4.52 -34.96 20.31
N ILE A 162 4.75 -34.64 19.02
CA ILE A 162 5.35 -33.37 18.60
C ILE A 162 4.32 -32.35 18.05
N GLY A 163 3.01 -32.58 18.23
CA GLY A 163 1.95 -31.66 17.82
C GLY A 163 1.74 -31.56 16.30
N LEU A 164 2.25 -32.52 15.55
CA LEU A 164 2.17 -32.63 14.09
C LEU A 164 1.17 -33.70 13.63
N ASN A 165 0.24 -34.12 14.50
CA ASN A 165 -0.76 -35.16 14.19
C ASN A 165 -1.63 -34.81 12.97
N ASN A 166 -1.96 -33.52 12.82
CA ASN A 166 -2.71 -33.00 11.68
C ASN A 166 -1.81 -32.67 10.47
N VAL A 167 -0.49 -32.85 10.59
CA VAL A 167 0.48 -32.55 9.52
C VAL A 167 0.78 -33.84 8.76
N ASP A 168 0.31 -33.88 7.53
CA ASP A 168 0.54 -34.99 6.61
C ASP A 168 2.04 -35.22 6.34
N ASN A 169 2.43 -36.49 6.15
CA ASN A 169 3.81 -36.83 5.79
C ASN A 169 4.07 -36.70 4.29
N VAL A 170 3.78 -35.53 3.74
CA VAL A 170 3.90 -35.25 2.31
C VAL A 170 4.90 -34.13 2.06
N LYS A 171 5.50 -34.11 0.87
CA LYS A 171 6.47 -33.09 0.46
C LYS A 171 5.79 -31.71 0.48
N GLN A 172 6.26 -30.85 1.38
CA GLN A 172 5.81 -29.46 1.48
C GLN A 172 6.56 -28.56 0.49
N ALA A 173 5.89 -27.51 0.03
CA ALA A 173 6.55 -26.48 -0.77
C ALA A 173 7.49 -25.63 0.12
N PRO A 174 8.67 -25.25 -0.37
CA PRO A 174 9.55 -24.32 0.34
C PRO A 174 8.88 -22.95 0.59
N LEU A 175 9.08 -22.39 1.79
CA LEU A 175 8.46 -21.12 2.19
C LEU A 175 8.88 -19.94 1.30
N ASP A 176 10.12 -19.94 0.84
CA ASP A 176 10.66 -18.95 -0.10
C ASP A 176 9.94 -19.01 -1.46
N GLN A 177 9.62 -20.20 -1.97
CA GLN A 177 8.83 -20.34 -3.20
C GLN A 177 7.40 -19.84 -3.03
N PHE A 178 6.75 -20.17 -1.92
CA PHE A 178 5.41 -19.66 -1.61
C PHE A 178 5.40 -18.12 -1.55
N ARG A 179 6.36 -17.53 -0.81
CA ARG A 179 6.50 -16.06 -0.72
C ARG A 179 6.87 -15.42 -2.04
N ALA A 180 7.71 -16.07 -2.85
CA ALA A 180 8.06 -15.59 -4.18
C ALA A 180 6.84 -15.57 -5.12
N HIS A 181 5.91 -16.51 -4.97
CA HIS A 181 4.64 -16.49 -5.69
C HIS A 181 3.69 -15.39 -5.17
N ASP A 182 3.50 -15.30 -3.85
CA ASP A 182 2.60 -14.32 -3.21
C ASP A 182 3.03 -12.87 -3.50
N SER A 183 4.33 -12.59 -3.47
CA SER A 183 4.89 -11.27 -3.77
C SER A 183 4.98 -10.94 -5.27
N ASN A 184 4.60 -11.86 -6.17
CA ASN A 184 4.69 -11.64 -7.61
C ASN A 184 3.48 -10.87 -8.14
N SER A 185 3.57 -9.53 -8.13
CA SER A 185 2.51 -8.65 -8.61
C SER A 185 2.18 -8.78 -10.10
N ILE A 186 3.02 -9.43 -10.91
CA ILE A 186 2.76 -9.64 -12.35
C ILE A 186 1.74 -10.77 -12.57
N ARG A 187 1.72 -11.78 -11.68
CA ARG A 187 0.89 -12.98 -11.82
C ARG A 187 -0.47 -12.85 -11.15
N HIS A 188 -0.62 -11.89 -10.24
CA HIS A 188 -1.86 -11.61 -9.55
C HIS A 188 -2.59 -10.43 -10.19
N THR A 189 -3.91 -10.45 -10.09
CA THR A 189 -4.77 -9.34 -10.52
C THR A 189 -5.57 -8.86 -9.33
N SER A 190 -5.74 -7.56 -9.19
CA SER A 190 -6.58 -6.94 -8.18
C SER A 190 -8.05 -6.86 -8.62
N GLN A 191 -8.95 -6.69 -7.66
CA GLN A 191 -10.35 -6.39 -7.96
C GLN A 191 -10.48 -5.09 -8.78
N VAL A 192 -9.65 -4.08 -8.48
CA VAL A 192 -9.61 -2.80 -9.22
C VAL A 192 -9.27 -2.99 -10.70
N GLU A 193 -8.29 -3.85 -11.01
CA GLU A 193 -7.95 -4.18 -12.40
C GLU A 193 -9.10 -4.91 -13.11
N LYS A 194 -9.74 -5.86 -12.43
CA LYS A 194 -10.92 -6.56 -12.97
C LYS A 194 -12.06 -5.59 -13.24
N ASP A 195 -12.35 -4.68 -12.31
CA ASP A 195 -13.39 -3.67 -12.46
C ASP A 195 -13.07 -2.73 -13.62
N LYS A 196 -11.80 -2.33 -13.77
CA LYS A 196 -11.33 -1.55 -14.91
C LYS A 196 -11.54 -2.29 -16.23
N TRP A 197 -11.15 -3.56 -16.33
CA TRP A 197 -11.31 -4.35 -17.56
C TRP A 197 -12.78 -4.63 -17.87
N ASN A 198 -13.58 -4.97 -16.85
CA ASN A 198 -15.01 -5.25 -17.00
C ASN A 198 -15.81 -3.98 -17.38
N GLY A 199 -15.40 -2.81 -16.91
CA GLY A 199 -15.96 -1.52 -17.30
C GLY A 199 -15.36 -0.93 -18.58
N SER A 200 -14.36 -1.57 -19.18
CA SER A 200 -13.70 -1.04 -20.38
C SER A 200 -14.56 -1.27 -21.63
N GLN A 201 -14.57 -0.27 -22.50
CA GLN A 201 -15.15 -0.39 -23.84
C GLN A 201 -14.29 -1.35 -24.70
N LEU A 202 -14.76 -2.58 -24.90
CA LEU A 202 -14.02 -3.61 -25.68
C LEU A 202 -13.99 -3.33 -27.18
N PHE A 203 -15.05 -2.71 -27.70
CA PHE A 203 -15.14 -2.33 -29.11
C PHE A 203 -14.70 -0.88 -29.32
N LYS A 204 -13.61 -0.67 -30.07
CA LYS A 204 -13.05 0.67 -30.28
C LYS A 204 -13.98 1.56 -31.12
N LEU A 205 -14.35 2.73 -30.62
CA LEU A 205 -15.06 3.77 -31.37
C LEU A 205 -14.10 4.68 -32.15
N THR A 206 -12.88 4.84 -31.65
CA THR A 206 -11.79 5.69 -32.18
C THR A 206 -10.52 4.85 -32.41
N GLN A 207 -9.43 5.49 -32.83
CA GLN A 207 -8.06 4.97 -32.69
C GLN A 207 -7.61 5.00 -31.22
N ASP A 208 -6.52 4.31 -30.89
CA ASP A 208 -5.92 4.31 -29.54
C ASP A 208 -5.39 5.69 -29.12
N THR A 209 -5.14 6.56 -30.10
CA THR A 209 -4.77 7.97 -29.89
C THR A 209 -5.95 8.87 -29.53
N GLY A 210 -7.18 8.33 -29.54
CA GLY A 210 -8.42 9.11 -29.41
C GLY A 210 -8.88 9.78 -30.70
N ALA A 211 -8.10 9.73 -31.79
CA ALA A 211 -8.50 10.26 -33.09
C ALA A 211 -9.60 9.41 -33.75
N ALA A 212 -10.44 10.02 -34.58
CA ALA A 212 -11.37 9.28 -35.44
C ALA A 212 -10.62 8.27 -36.32
N LYS A 213 -11.22 7.12 -36.59
CA LYS A 213 -10.65 6.08 -37.46
C LYS A 213 -10.45 6.64 -38.87
N TYR A 214 -9.22 6.67 -39.35
CA TYR A 214 -8.91 7.21 -40.67
C TYR A 214 -9.25 6.19 -41.77
N MET A 215 -10.13 6.57 -42.69
CA MET A 215 -10.57 5.75 -43.82
C MET A 215 -10.28 6.51 -45.11
N THR A 216 -9.64 5.89 -46.09
CA THR A 216 -9.29 6.54 -47.36
C THR A 216 -9.80 5.72 -48.55
N GLY A 217 -10.57 6.35 -49.44
CA GLY A 217 -11.10 5.68 -50.64
C GLY A 217 -12.05 4.51 -50.35
N VAL A 218 -12.70 4.51 -49.17
CA VAL A 218 -13.60 3.45 -48.72
C VAL A 218 -15.03 3.78 -49.11
N ASP A 219 -15.76 2.76 -49.57
CA ASP A 219 -17.20 2.85 -49.84
C ASP A 219 -17.99 3.02 -48.53
N PHE A 220 -18.81 4.06 -48.44
CA PHE A 220 -19.60 4.36 -47.25
C PHE A 220 -20.60 3.24 -46.90
N ASN A 221 -21.04 2.43 -47.87
CA ASN A 221 -21.97 1.32 -47.62
C ASN A 221 -21.32 0.17 -46.83
N THR A 222 -19.98 0.06 -46.84
CA THR A 222 -19.26 -0.98 -46.09
C THR A 222 -18.90 -0.54 -44.67
N VAL A 223 -19.06 0.74 -44.34
CA VAL A 223 -18.75 1.28 -43.00
C VAL A 223 -19.97 1.16 -42.09
N THR A 224 -20.22 -0.05 -41.60
CA THR A 224 -21.41 -0.38 -40.78
C THR A 224 -21.13 -0.48 -39.29
N ASP A 225 -19.87 -0.59 -38.89
CA ASP A 225 -19.50 -0.74 -37.48
C ASP A 225 -19.65 0.58 -36.72
N THR A 226 -20.23 0.53 -35.53
CA THR A 226 -20.40 1.71 -34.68
C THR A 226 -19.06 2.39 -34.42
N GLY A 227 -18.96 3.71 -34.64
CA GLY A 227 -17.70 4.42 -34.43
C GLY A 227 -17.64 5.80 -35.04
N PHE A 228 -16.49 6.45 -34.82
CA PHE A 228 -16.17 7.77 -35.35
C PHE A 228 -15.08 7.61 -36.42
N TYR A 229 -15.39 8.05 -37.63
CA TYR A 229 -14.53 7.88 -38.79
C TYR A 229 -14.22 9.23 -39.43
N TYR A 230 -13.00 9.39 -39.92
CA TYR A 230 -12.63 10.46 -40.84
C TYR A 230 -12.51 9.86 -42.24
N MET A 231 -13.39 10.29 -43.14
CA MET A 231 -13.49 9.78 -44.51
C MET A 231 -12.72 10.71 -45.45
N SER A 232 -11.57 10.22 -45.93
CA SER A 232 -10.71 10.86 -46.90
C SER A 232 -10.92 10.28 -48.30
N GLY A 233 -10.84 11.12 -49.34
CA GLY A 233 -11.16 10.71 -50.70
C GLY A 233 -12.65 10.39 -50.90
N ALA A 234 -13.53 11.01 -50.12
CA ALA A 234 -14.97 10.75 -50.18
C ALA A 234 -15.56 11.25 -51.51
N THR A 235 -16.19 10.36 -52.26
CA THR A 235 -16.84 10.66 -53.54
C THR A 235 -18.21 9.98 -53.65
N THR A 236 -19.08 10.51 -54.51
CA THR A 236 -20.40 9.91 -54.78
C THR A 236 -20.29 8.51 -55.40
N ALA A 237 -19.18 8.21 -56.10
CA ALA A 237 -18.87 6.86 -56.58
C ALA A 237 -18.61 5.87 -55.43
N LEU A 238 -18.18 6.36 -54.26
CA LEU A 238 -18.01 5.60 -53.02
C LEU A 238 -19.22 5.74 -52.07
N ASN A 239 -20.40 6.05 -52.63
CA ASN A 239 -21.65 6.24 -51.90
C ASN A 239 -21.64 7.36 -50.84
N ALA A 240 -20.69 8.31 -50.92
CA ALA A 240 -20.73 9.53 -50.12
C ALA A 240 -21.86 10.46 -50.63
N PRO A 241 -22.45 11.32 -49.78
CA PRO A 241 -23.49 12.26 -50.22
C PRO A 241 -22.96 13.35 -51.16
N VAL A 242 -21.67 13.67 -51.06
CA VAL A 242 -20.98 14.71 -51.83
C VAL A 242 -19.51 14.36 -52.03
N ASN A 243 -18.87 14.95 -53.05
CA ASN A 243 -17.44 14.83 -53.32
C ASN A 243 -16.62 15.76 -52.39
N ASN A 244 -16.67 15.50 -51.09
CA ASN A 244 -15.92 16.27 -50.10
C ASN A 244 -15.62 15.39 -48.89
N ASN A 245 -14.42 15.50 -48.32
CA ASN A 245 -14.00 14.78 -47.13
C ASN A 245 -14.80 15.21 -45.90
N GLY A 246 -14.76 14.43 -44.83
CA GLY A 246 -15.63 14.67 -43.70
C GLY A 246 -15.55 13.63 -42.60
N TYR A 247 -16.33 13.89 -41.55
CA TYR A 247 -16.49 12.96 -40.44
C TYR A 247 -17.78 12.16 -40.61
N LEU A 248 -17.67 10.85 -40.47
CA LEU A 248 -18.78 9.92 -40.48
C LEU A 248 -18.97 9.35 -39.07
N LEU A 249 -20.16 9.52 -38.51
CA LEU A 249 -20.59 8.83 -37.31
C LEU A 249 -21.48 7.66 -37.75
N VAL A 250 -21.19 6.48 -37.22
CA VAL A 250 -22.00 5.29 -37.46
C VAL A 250 -22.57 4.82 -36.14
N HIS A 251 -23.88 4.64 -36.10
CA HIS A 251 -24.62 4.05 -35.00
C HIS A 251 -25.25 2.77 -35.51
N ASN A 252 -24.85 1.62 -34.98
CA ASN A 252 -25.39 0.35 -35.43
C ASN A 252 -25.94 -0.48 -34.25
N TYR A 253 -27.24 -0.75 -34.32
CA TYR A 253 -27.93 -1.72 -33.48
C TYR A 253 -28.04 -3.02 -34.29
N SER A 254 -26.99 -3.84 -34.35
CA SER A 254 -26.93 -5.09 -35.16
C SER A 254 -26.83 -4.87 -36.69
N THR A 255 -27.94 -4.99 -37.44
CA THR A 255 -27.95 -4.84 -38.91
C THR A 255 -28.54 -3.51 -39.37
N TYR A 256 -28.92 -2.63 -38.42
CA TYR A 256 -29.56 -1.34 -38.66
C TYR A 256 -28.55 -0.19 -38.56
N ALA A 257 -27.52 -0.21 -39.40
CA ALA A 257 -26.54 0.87 -39.43
C ALA A 257 -27.19 2.21 -39.82
N TYR A 258 -27.01 3.22 -38.99
CA TYR A 258 -27.41 4.61 -39.22
C TYR A 258 -26.15 5.46 -39.32
N GLN A 259 -26.10 6.33 -40.33
CA GLN A 259 -24.92 7.11 -40.68
C GLN A 259 -25.26 8.59 -40.66
N GLU A 260 -24.43 9.37 -39.97
CA GLU A 260 -24.39 10.83 -40.07
C GLU A 260 -23.05 11.28 -40.65
N TYR A 261 -23.10 12.09 -41.69
CA TYR A 261 -21.90 12.61 -42.35
C TYR A 261 -21.86 14.12 -42.29
N ALA A 262 -20.76 14.68 -41.80
CA ALA A 262 -20.51 16.11 -41.82
C ALA A 262 -19.28 16.38 -42.69
N THR A 263 -19.45 17.16 -43.76
CA THR A 263 -18.32 17.56 -44.60
C THR A 263 -17.36 18.44 -43.82
N TYR A 264 -16.08 18.22 -44.02
CA TYR A 264 -15.01 18.96 -43.38
C TYR A 264 -13.97 19.35 -44.42
N SER A 265 -13.53 20.62 -44.37
CA SER A 265 -12.35 21.09 -45.08
C SER A 265 -11.44 21.79 -44.07
N SER A 266 -10.16 21.42 -44.04
CA SER A 266 -9.17 22.06 -43.18
C SER A 266 -8.82 23.49 -43.63
N SER A 267 -9.15 23.85 -44.86
CA SER A 267 -8.94 25.20 -45.41
C SER A 267 -10.16 26.12 -45.27
N ASP A 268 -11.29 25.60 -44.79
CA ASP A 268 -12.51 26.39 -44.55
C ASP A 268 -12.40 27.14 -43.22
N SER A 269 -12.11 28.44 -43.31
CA SER A 269 -11.96 29.36 -42.18
C SER A 269 -13.25 30.07 -41.78
N THR A 270 -14.28 30.03 -42.64
CA THR A 270 -15.54 30.76 -42.46
C THR A 270 -16.69 29.86 -42.07
N SER A 271 -16.45 28.54 -41.96
CA SER A 271 -17.49 27.51 -41.82
C SER A 271 -18.53 27.54 -42.95
N SER A 272 -18.19 28.17 -44.07
CA SER A 272 -19.14 28.39 -45.17
C SER A 272 -19.32 27.09 -45.95
N GLY A 273 -20.56 26.62 -46.06
CA GLY A 273 -20.88 25.45 -46.86
C GLY A 273 -20.55 24.10 -46.21
N ARG A 274 -20.41 24.03 -44.88
CA ARG A 274 -20.43 22.73 -44.17
C ARG A 274 -21.82 22.12 -44.26
N ARG A 275 -21.91 20.93 -44.83
CA ARG A 275 -23.15 20.21 -45.06
C ARG A 275 -23.19 18.99 -44.16
N LYS A 276 -24.36 18.73 -43.55
CA LYS A 276 -24.61 17.56 -42.73
C LYS A 276 -25.66 16.69 -43.40
N PHE A 277 -25.44 15.39 -43.40
CA PHE A 277 -26.32 14.41 -44.03
C PHE A 277 -26.60 13.26 -43.06
N MET A 278 -27.76 12.62 -43.23
CA MET A 278 -28.09 11.36 -42.56
C MET A 278 -28.69 10.36 -43.53
N ARG A 279 -28.48 9.07 -43.23
CA ARG A 279 -29.16 7.95 -43.87
C ARG A 279 -29.13 6.72 -42.98
N ASN A 280 -29.84 5.67 -43.37
CA ASN A 280 -29.85 4.39 -42.69
C ASN A 280 -29.84 3.23 -43.68
N LYS A 281 -29.30 2.10 -43.23
CA LYS A 281 -29.45 0.81 -43.91
C LYS A 281 -30.90 0.35 -43.76
N VAL A 282 -31.46 -0.22 -44.83
CA VAL A 282 -32.82 -0.77 -44.84
C VAL A 282 -32.82 -2.09 -44.07
N ALA A 283 -33.85 -2.29 -43.23
CA ALA A 283 -33.99 -3.50 -42.43
C ALA A 283 -33.92 -4.77 -43.29
N SER A 284 -33.11 -5.74 -42.85
CA SER A 284 -32.97 -7.06 -43.50
C SER A 284 -32.56 -7.00 -44.99
N SER A 285 -31.86 -5.95 -45.40
CA SER A 285 -31.41 -5.72 -46.77
C SER A 285 -30.02 -5.10 -46.79
N ASP A 286 -29.28 -5.26 -47.88
CA ASP A 286 -28.01 -4.54 -48.12
C ASP A 286 -28.21 -3.13 -48.72
N SER A 287 -29.45 -2.74 -48.97
CA SER A 287 -29.80 -1.41 -49.47
C SER A 287 -29.70 -0.32 -48.41
N TRP A 288 -29.37 0.89 -48.85
CA TRP A 288 -29.33 2.11 -48.04
C TRP A 288 -30.42 3.09 -48.50
N THR A 289 -30.97 3.87 -47.57
CA THR A 289 -31.78 5.02 -47.94
C THR A 289 -30.92 6.08 -48.62
N SER A 290 -31.54 6.90 -49.47
CA SER A 290 -30.89 8.09 -50.02
C SER A 290 -30.46 9.01 -48.90
N TRP A 291 -29.31 9.66 -49.07
CA TRP A 291 -28.84 10.69 -48.15
C TRP A 291 -29.86 11.83 -48.05
N ARG A 292 -30.22 12.18 -46.81
CA ARG A 292 -30.97 13.39 -46.52
C ARG A 292 -30.03 14.45 -45.97
N GLU A 293 -30.02 15.62 -46.58
CA GLU A 293 -29.29 16.78 -46.09
C GLU A 293 -30.09 17.53 -45.01
N PHE A 294 -29.38 18.00 -43.98
CA PHE A 294 -29.92 18.98 -43.03
C PHE A 294 -29.73 20.38 -43.57
N GLU A 295 -30.83 21.13 -43.65
CA GLU A 295 -30.81 22.55 -44.00
C GLU A 295 -30.17 23.37 -42.87
N SER A 296 -29.33 24.35 -43.21
CA SER A 296 -28.77 25.28 -42.22
C SER A 296 -29.69 26.49 -42.01
N VAL A 297 -29.48 27.20 -40.90
CA VAL A 297 -30.21 28.45 -40.63
C VAL A 297 -29.88 29.49 -41.71
N GLU A 298 -28.60 29.60 -42.09
CA GLU A 298 -28.13 30.50 -43.15
C GLU A 298 -28.71 30.12 -44.51
N GLY A 299 -28.76 28.82 -44.84
CA GLY A 299 -29.34 28.34 -46.09
C GLY A 299 -30.85 28.59 -46.17
N SER A 300 -31.56 28.38 -45.06
CA SER A 300 -32.98 28.73 -44.94
C SER A 300 -33.21 30.24 -45.13
N GLN A 301 -32.40 31.07 -44.46
CA GLN A 301 -32.50 32.52 -44.58
C GLN A 301 -32.19 32.98 -46.01
N ALA A 302 -31.16 32.45 -46.64
CA ALA A 302 -30.82 32.77 -48.03
C ALA A 302 -31.96 32.44 -49.01
N LYS A 303 -32.69 31.34 -48.80
CA LYS A 303 -33.88 31.00 -49.59
C LYS A 303 -35.03 31.99 -49.35
N VAL A 304 -35.24 32.41 -48.10
CA VAL A 304 -36.25 33.43 -47.75
C VAL A 304 -35.88 34.79 -48.34
N ASP A 305 -34.63 35.21 -48.24
CA ASP A 305 -34.13 36.47 -48.81
C ASP A 305 -34.26 36.45 -50.33
N ALA A 306 -33.88 35.35 -50.98
CA ALA A 306 -34.07 35.16 -52.40
C ALA A 306 -35.55 35.27 -52.80
N HIS A 307 -36.47 34.71 -52.01
CA HIS A 307 -37.91 34.86 -52.23
C HIS A 307 -38.40 36.29 -51.97
N ALA A 308 -37.95 36.95 -50.91
CA ALA A 308 -38.32 38.33 -50.57
C ALA A 308 -37.88 39.32 -51.66
N ASN A 309 -36.77 39.04 -52.33
CA ASN A 309 -36.25 39.86 -53.43
C ASN A 309 -36.97 39.64 -54.77
N ARG A 310 -37.93 38.71 -54.86
CA ARG A 310 -38.77 38.51 -56.06
C ARG A 310 -39.89 39.54 -56.09
N THR A 311 -39.60 40.72 -56.64
CA THR A 311 -40.55 41.85 -56.67
C THR A 311 -41.76 41.62 -57.58
N ASP A 312 -41.71 40.62 -58.47
CA ASP A 312 -42.78 40.25 -59.40
C ASP A 312 -43.95 39.49 -58.74
N ILE A 313 -43.71 38.86 -57.59
CA ILE A 313 -44.71 38.03 -56.90
C ILE A 313 -45.27 38.67 -55.62
N HIS A 314 -44.69 39.79 -55.17
CA HIS A 314 -45.12 40.48 -53.96
C HIS A 314 -45.99 41.69 -54.29
N VAL A 315 -47.18 41.76 -53.70
CA VAL A 315 -48.03 42.95 -53.76
C VAL A 315 -47.52 43.96 -52.73
N VAL A 316 -46.99 45.09 -53.18
CA VAL A 316 -46.50 46.13 -52.26
C VAL A 316 -47.63 47.05 -51.79
N GLN A 317 -47.37 47.82 -50.72
CA GLN A 317 -48.35 48.77 -50.21
C GLN A 317 -48.81 49.76 -51.29
N ALA A 318 -47.90 50.23 -52.15
CA ALA A 318 -48.25 51.12 -53.26
C ALA A 318 -49.23 50.48 -54.27
N ASP A 319 -49.14 49.17 -54.50
CA ASP A 319 -50.09 48.45 -55.37
C ASP A 319 -51.45 48.35 -54.68
N LYS A 320 -51.45 48.02 -53.38
CA LYS A 320 -52.68 48.00 -52.56
C LYS A 320 -53.34 49.37 -52.51
N ASP A 321 -52.57 50.44 -52.37
CA ASP A 321 -53.08 51.82 -52.33
C ASP A 321 -53.70 52.20 -53.68
N LYS A 322 -53.06 51.85 -54.80
CA LYS A 322 -53.66 52.04 -56.13
C LYS A 322 -54.98 51.29 -56.29
N TRP A 323 -55.05 50.04 -55.84
CA TRP A 323 -56.28 49.23 -55.92
C TRP A 323 -57.37 49.68 -54.94
N ASN A 324 -56.99 50.19 -53.76
CA ASN A 324 -57.90 50.67 -52.73
C ASN A 324 -58.32 52.14 -52.90
N SER A 325 -57.66 52.89 -53.81
CA SER A 325 -57.97 54.30 -54.11
C SER A 325 -59.26 54.59 -54.92
N PRO A 326 -60.07 53.68 -55.48
CA PRO A 326 -61.13 54.09 -56.41
C PRO A 326 -62.38 54.73 -55.76
N TRP A 327 -62.36 55.17 -54.48
CA TRP A 327 -63.59 55.60 -53.81
C TRP A 327 -63.57 56.94 -53.05
N VAL A 328 -62.44 57.65 -52.95
CA VAL A 328 -62.44 58.98 -52.30
C VAL A 328 -62.53 60.08 -53.35
N ALA A 329 -63.67 60.14 -54.03
CA ALA A 329 -64.03 61.26 -54.89
C ALA A 329 -64.25 62.52 -54.03
N THR A 330 -63.21 63.35 -53.88
CA THR A 330 -63.36 64.65 -53.21
C THR A 330 -64.10 65.61 -54.14
N TRP A 331 -65.19 66.19 -53.67
CA TRP A 331 -65.97 67.18 -54.42
C TRP A 331 -65.41 68.58 -54.19
N ASN A 332 -64.88 69.19 -55.25
CA ASN A 332 -64.33 70.54 -55.26
C ASN A 332 -65.35 71.54 -55.78
N ASN A 333 -65.39 72.75 -55.22
CA ASN A 333 -66.24 73.82 -55.74
C ASN A 333 -65.68 74.34 -57.07
N VAL A 334 -66.56 74.66 -58.02
CA VAL A 334 -66.18 75.29 -59.29
C VAL A 334 -66.25 76.80 -59.17
N THR A 335 -65.24 77.52 -59.63
CA THR A 335 -65.33 78.97 -59.82
C THR A 335 -66.02 79.25 -61.15
N LEU A 336 -67.21 79.86 -61.09
CA LEU A 336 -67.93 80.29 -62.29
C LEU A 336 -67.44 81.67 -62.73
N ILE A 337 -67.42 81.89 -64.03
CA ILE A 337 -66.91 83.11 -64.67
C ILE A 337 -67.90 83.65 -65.72
N ASN A 338 -67.62 84.84 -66.26
CA ASN A 338 -68.33 85.44 -67.39
C ASN A 338 -69.86 85.52 -67.21
N GLY A 339 -70.32 85.88 -66.01
CA GLY A 339 -71.73 86.14 -65.71
C GLY A 339 -72.52 84.94 -65.17
N ALA A 340 -71.96 83.73 -65.19
CA ALA A 340 -72.57 82.56 -64.53
C ALA A 340 -72.45 82.67 -63.00
N GLN A 341 -73.51 82.34 -62.28
CA GLN A 341 -73.58 82.52 -60.81
C GLN A 341 -73.92 81.23 -60.08
N GLN A 342 -73.17 80.96 -59.00
CA GLN A 342 -73.35 79.78 -58.17
C GLN A 342 -74.73 79.75 -57.53
N ASN A 343 -75.33 78.56 -57.43
CA ASN A 343 -76.54 78.37 -56.63
C ASN A 343 -76.16 78.01 -55.20
N ALA A 344 -76.63 78.78 -54.21
CA ALA A 344 -76.27 78.56 -52.81
C ALA A 344 -76.78 77.22 -52.23
N GLY A 345 -77.93 76.72 -52.70
CA GLY A 345 -78.51 75.46 -52.22
C GLY A 345 -77.89 74.22 -52.87
N TYR A 346 -77.51 74.33 -54.14
CA TYR A 346 -76.92 73.23 -54.92
C TYR A 346 -75.74 73.75 -55.75
N PRO A 347 -74.59 74.07 -55.12
CA PRO A 347 -73.46 74.65 -55.82
C PRO A 347 -72.90 73.70 -56.87
N PHE A 348 -72.44 74.26 -57.97
CA PHE A 348 -71.75 73.52 -59.01
C PHE A 348 -70.36 73.10 -58.54
N LYS A 349 -70.12 71.79 -58.57
CA LYS A 349 -68.92 71.12 -58.09
C LYS A 349 -68.41 70.13 -59.11
N PHE A 350 -67.15 69.77 -58.97
CA PHE A 350 -66.54 68.72 -59.75
C PHE A 350 -65.76 67.75 -58.87
N SER A 351 -65.62 66.52 -59.34
CA SER A 351 -64.69 65.54 -58.77
C SER A 351 -64.02 64.80 -59.91
N VAL A 352 -62.76 64.43 -59.73
CA VAL A 352 -61.99 63.70 -60.74
C VAL A 352 -61.53 62.39 -60.16
N ALA A 353 -61.90 61.29 -60.81
CA ALA A 353 -61.47 59.95 -60.48
C ALA A 353 -61.51 59.09 -61.74
N ASN A 354 -60.63 58.09 -61.85
CA ASN A 354 -60.65 57.11 -62.95
C ASN A 354 -60.66 57.73 -64.36
N ASN A 355 -59.86 58.78 -64.61
CA ASN A 355 -59.85 59.53 -65.87
C ASN A 355 -61.23 60.06 -66.32
N GLU A 356 -62.10 60.38 -65.37
CA GLU A 356 -63.40 61.01 -65.63
C GLU A 356 -63.56 62.23 -64.73
N ILE A 357 -63.99 63.36 -65.29
CA ILE A 357 -64.45 64.51 -64.50
C ILE A 357 -65.96 64.41 -64.32
N LYS A 358 -66.40 64.26 -63.07
CA LYS A 358 -67.81 64.28 -62.70
C LYS A 358 -68.22 65.69 -62.34
N LEU A 359 -69.22 66.22 -63.03
CA LEU A 359 -69.82 67.53 -62.81
C LEU A 359 -71.18 67.34 -62.15
N ARG A 360 -71.37 68.00 -61.01
CA ARG A 360 -72.62 67.90 -60.23
C ARG A 360 -73.05 69.26 -59.69
N GLY A 361 -74.35 69.43 -59.53
CA GLY A 361 -74.94 70.61 -58.89
C GLY A 361 -75.56 71.53 -59.92
N THR A 362 -75.75 72.79 -59.56
CA THR A 362 -76.52 73.71 -60.37
C THR A 362 -75.90 75.10 -60.36
N PHE A 363 -76.13 75.86 -61.43
CA PHE A 363 -75.86 77.28 -61.43
C PHE A 363 -76.87 78.01 -62.33
N GLY A 364 -77.07 79.29 -62.02
CA GLY A 364 -78.04 80.18 -62.68
C GLY A 364 -77.37 81.28 -63.51
N SER A 365 -78.19 82.18 -64.05
CA SER A 365 -77.77 83.28 -64.95
C SER A 365 -76.93 82.76 -66.13
N LEU A 366 -77.60 82.20 -67.13
CA LEU A 366 -76.93 81.67 -68.31
C LEU A 366 -76.46 82.83 -69.20
N PRO A 367 -75.15 82.92 -69.53
CA PRO A 367 -74.64 83.98 -70.40
C PRO A 367 -75.06 83.77 -71.85
N ALA A 368 -74.62 84.64 -72.76
CA ALA A 368 -74.83 84.46 -74.20
C ALA A 368 -74.21 83.13 -74.68
N ALA A 369 -74.86 82.50 -75.67
CA ALA A 369 -74.33 81.28 -76.31
C ALA A 369 -72.92 81.51 -76.86
N GLY A 370 -72.03 80.53 -76.69
CA GLY A 370 -70.61 80.60 -77.01
C GLY A 370 -69.72 81.06 -75.85
N THR A 371 -70.27 81.32 -74.65
CA THR A 371 -69.50 81.83 -73.51
C THR A 371 -68.94 80.71 -72.62
N THR A 372 -67.66 80.77 -72.26
CA THR A 372 -67.05 79.89 -71.26
C THR A 372 -67.52 80.28 -69.85
N VAL A 373 -68.13 79.33 -69.13
CA VAL A 373 -68.71 79.53 -67.80
C VAL A 373 -67.84 78.99 -66.66
N ALA A 374 -66.92 78.08 -66.95
CA ALA A 374 -65.95 77.57 -65.99
C ALA A 374 -64.69 77.07 -66.72
N LYS A 375 -63.55 77.07 -66.02
CA LYS A 375 -62.30 76.52 -66.51
C LYS A 375 -61.72 75.55 -65.49
N PHE A 376 -61.33 74.38 -65.97
CA PHE A 376 -60.79 73.28 -65.20
C PHE A 376 -59.34 73.03 -65.60
N THR A 377 -58.52 72.59 -64.66
CA THR A 377 -57.15 72.13 -64.96
C THR A 377 -57.15 70.82 -65.76
N TYR A 378 -58.26 70.08 -65.72
CA TYR A 378 -58.45 68.80 -66.39
C TYR A 378 -58.98 69.01 -67.80
N LYS A 379 -58.34 68.36 -68.77
CA LYS A 379 -58.60 68.50 -70.20
C LYS A 379 -59.08 67.17 -70.77
N THR A 380 -60.00 67.24 -71.72
CA THR A 380 -60.42 66.09 -72.53
C THR A 380 -59.54 66.00 -73.77
N THR A 381 -59.38 64.79 -74.34
CA THR A 381 -58.63 64.59 -75.59
C THR A 381 -59.39 65.06 -76.84
N GLN A 382 -60.71 65.26 -76.71
CA GLN A 382 -61.59 65.80 -77.74
C GLN A 382 -62.66 66.72 -77.16
N LEU A 383 -63.32 67.52 -78.02
CA LEU A 383 -64.48 68.31 -77.64
C LEU A 383 -65.64 67.39 -77.24
N VAL A 384 -66.20 67.58 -76.05
CA VAL A 384 -67.35 66.79 -75.57
C VAL A 384 -68.58 67.68 -75.49
N ASP A 385 -69.52 67.50 -76.41
CA ASP A 385 -70.83 68.15 -76.37
C ASP A 385 -71.81 67.33 -75.53
N PHE A 386 -72.58 68.01 -74.70
CA PHE A 386 -73.61 67.38 -73.88
C PHE A 386 -74.75 68.33 -73.56
N VAL A 387 -75.87 67.77 -73.11
CA VAL A 387 -77.05 68.54 -72.68
C VAL A 387 -77.35 68.29 -71.22
N VAL A 388 -77.84 69.32 -70.54
CA VAL A 388 -78.29 69.24 -69.15
C VAL A 388 -79.71 69.80 -69.02
N PRO A 389 -80.54 69.29 -68.10
CA PRO A 389 -81.89 69.79 -67.90
C PRO A 389 -81.93 71.24 -67.41
N THR A 390 -82.90 72.00 -67.89
CA THR A 390 -83.27 73.33 -67.36
C THR A 390 -84.24 73.19 -66.18
N ILE A 391 -84.20 74.14 -65.25
CA ILE A 391 -85.08 74.21 -64.07
C ILE A 391 -85.91 75.50 -64.13
N GLY A 392 -87.20 75.40 -63.82
CA GLY A 392 -88.18 76.50 -63.92
C GLY A 392 -89.07 76.38 -65.16
N SER A 393 -88.52 75.88 -66.27
CA SER A 393 -89.25 75.44 -67.46
C SER A 393 -88.65 74.16 -68.03
N TYR A 394 -89.47 73.30 -68.62
CA TYR A 394 -89.04 72.02 -69.18
C TYR A 394 -88.22 72.24 -70.45
N GLY A 395 -87.02 71.68 -70.49
CA GLY A 395 -86.06 71.94 -71.56
C GLY A 395 -84.65 71.44 -71.26
N THR A 396 -83.73 71.78 -72.15
CA THR A 396 -82.32 71.41 -72.06
C THR A 396 -81.40 72.57 -72.44
N ALA A 397 -80.26 72.66 -71.78
CA ALA A 397 -79.16 73.54 -72.10
C ALA A 397 -77.99 72.73 -72.67
N ARG A 398 -77.42 73.15 -73.79
CA ARG A 398 -76.25 72.54 -74.43
C ARG A 398 -74.99 73.18 -73.88
N PHE A 399 -74.02 72.32 -73.54
CA PHE A 399 -72.69 72.70 -73.13
C PHE A 399 -71.65 71.91 -73.93
N ALA A 400 -70.45 72.47 -74.02
CA ALA A 400 -69.29 71.79 -74.55
C ALA A 400 -68.15 71.84 -73.53
N PHE A 401 -67.52 70.70 -73.27
CA PHE A 401 -66.27 70.62 -72.54
C PHE A 401 -65.13 70.54 -73.55
N THR A 402 -64.29 71.58 -73.61
CA THR A 402 -63.27 71.73 -74.64
C THR A 402 -61.97 71.01 -74.26
N THR A 403 -61.11 70.79 -75.27
CA THR A 403 -59.76 70.27 -75.11
C THR A 403 -58.84 71.18 -74.27
N ASP A 404 -59.26 72.41 -73.99
CA ASP A 404 -58.55 73.34 -73.10
C ASP A 404 -59.06 73.32 -71.65
N GLY A 405 -60.00 72.42 -71.34
CA GLY A 405 -60.61 72.30 -70.01
C GLY A 405 -61.68 73.36 -69.75
N GLU A 406 -62.29 73.92 -70.80
CA GLU A 406 -63.31 74.95 -70.67
C GLU A 406 -64.70 74.35 -70.77
N LEU A 407 -65.59 74.73 -69.84
CA LEU A 407 -67.01 74.44 -69.94
C LEU A 407 -67.69 75.64 -70.61
N ARG A 408 -68.11 75.47 -71.85
CA ARG A 408 -68.76 76.51 -72.66
C ARG A 408 -70.25 76.26 -72.76
N PHE A 409 -71.05 77.32 -72.57
CA PHE A 409 -72.49 77.28 -72.77
C PHE A 409 -72.82 77.60 -74.23
N ASP A 410 -73.51 76.69 -74.92
CA ASP A 410 -73.78 76.80 -76.38
C ASP A 410 -75.25 77.12 -76.69
N GLY A 411 -76.08 77.31 -75.68
CA GLY A 411 -77.48 77.72 -75.81
C GLY A 411 -78.45 76.81 -75.06
N LEU A 412 -79.72 77.20 -74.99
CA LEU A 412 -80.77 76.40 -74.37
C LEU A 412 -82.03 76.37 -75.24
N SER A 413 -82.84 75.34 -75.04
CA SER A 413 -84.18 75.21 -75.60
C SER A 413 -85.12 74.74 -74.49
N ALA A 414 -86.12 75.56 -74.15
CA ALA A 414 -87.13 75.25 -73.15
C ALA A 414 -88.51 75.73 -73.61
N THR A 415 -89.58 75.10 -73.11
CA THR A 415 -90.99 75.46 -73.42
C THR A 415 -91.26 76.95 -73.20
N ASP A 416 -90.65 77.51 -72.16
CA ASP A 416 -90.58 78.94 -71.92
C ASP A 416 -89.17 79.28 -71.42
N SER A 417 -88.36 79.87 -72.30
CA SER A 417 -86.97 80.20 -71.99
C SER A 417 -86.82 81.32 -70.96
N ALA A 418 -87.81 82.21 -70.83
CA ALA A 418 -87.79 83.29 -69.84
C ALA A 418 -88.00 82.79 -68.40
N SER A 419 -88.66 81.64 -68.26
CA SER A 419 -88.92 80.98 -66.97
C SER A 419 -87.78 80.05 -66.50
N VAL A 420 -86.68 79.93 -67.25
CA VAL A 420 -85.51 79.13 -66.84
C VAL A 420 -84.70 79.87 -65.77
N THR A 421 -84.59 79.27 -64.59
CA THR A 421 -83.91 79.86 -63.43
C THR A 421 -82.50 79.33 -63.21
N ARG A 422 -82.24 78.06 -63.60
CA ARG A 422 -80.92 77.41 -63.50
C ARG A 422 -80.85 76.16 -64.38
N VAL A 423 -79.65 75.60 -64.49
CA VAL A 423 -79.36 74.30 -65.13
C VAL A 423 -78.80 73.32 -64.10
N SER A 424 -79.04 72.02 -64.31
CA SER A 424 -78.63 70.98 -63.36
C SER A 424 -77.71 69.94 -63.98
N PHE A 425 -76.53 69.78 -63.39
CA PHE A 425 -75.50 68.83 -63.81
C PHE A 425 -75.50 67.61 -62.90
N ASN A 426 -75.40 66.43 -63.51
CA ASN A 426 -75.06 65.18 -62.87
C ASN A 426 -74.49 64.25 -63.95
N ILE A 427 -73.32 64.61 -64.48
CA ILE A 427 -72.71 63.98 -65.65
C ILE A 427 -71.24 63.65 -65.37
N GLY A 428 -70.77 62.55 -65.94
CA GLY A 428 -69.35 62.20 -66.03
C GLY A 428 -68.84 62.45 -67.45
N ILE A 429 -67.67 63.10 -67.54
CA ILE A 429 -67.02 63.41 -68.82
C ILE A 429 -65.67 62.67 -68.83
N PRO A 430 -65.47 61.71 -69.75
CA PRO A 430 -64.18 61.05 -69.93
C PRO A 430 -63.09 62.06 -70.31
N LEU A 431 -61.94 61.96 -69.65
CA LEU A 431 -60.76 62.80 -69.92
C LEU A 431 -59.79 62.19 -70.94
N TRP A 432 -59.97 60.91 -71.30
CA TRP A 432 -59.12 60.15 -72.23
C TRP A 432 -59.61 60.20 -73.67
#